data_AF-I0QL01-F1
#
_entry.id   AF-I0QL01-F1
#
_cell.length_a   1.000
_cell.length_b   1.000
_cell.length_c   1.000
_cell.angle_alpha   90.00
_cell.angle_beta   90.00
_cell.angle_gamma   90.00
#
_symmetry.space_group_name_H-M   'P 1'
#
loop_
_entity.id
_entity.type
_entity.pdbx_description
1 polymer ?
#
loop_
_entity_poly.entity_id
_entity_poly.type
_entity_poly.pdbx_seq_one_letter_code
_entity_poly.pdbx_strand_id
1 'polypeptide(L)'
;GGTNTSDGLDMGSTSPESDELSADSASVSGSAISFNGVVVTNNDDDDDDDTTYKLPDSWVVGSSLEITIPDTFTVTVDGNYSRVYNDTLSEIAPYIGMPVTLTFNGSAYDLWVADYQPHTDTPDITTASITFAYSSATGTPFAGIPTGQQRLSVGHRGNEYKILTIDGVTITVGRLLEGSADTDPSWPGFVGRTALDFSASGINDSDLWLGPFLATPSNETTDYFEINFSFPS
;
A
#
# COMPACT_ATOMS: atom_id res chain seq x y z
N GLY A 1 -35.52 13.83 -41.21
CA GLY A 1 -34.61 14.15 -40.09
C GLY A 1 -34.49 12.89 -39.29
N GLY A 2 -33.32 12.29 -39.16
CA GLY A 2 -32.15 12.85 -38.47
C GLY A 2 -32.39 12.60 -36.98
N THR A 3 -31.65 11.73 -36.29
CA THR A 3 -30.18 11.74 -36.18
C THR A 3 -29.59 10.32 -36.15
N ASN A 4 -28.57 10.09 -37.00
CA ASN A 4 -27.56 9.06 -36.81
C ASN A 4 -26.41 9.71 -36.03
N THR A 5 -26.17 9.28 -34.80
CA THR A 5 -24.84 9.41 -34.16
C THR A 5 -24.62 8.12 -33.39
N SER A 6 -23.97 7.19 -34.08
CA SER A 6 -23.24 6.07 -33.50
C SER A 6 -21.99 6.64 -32.83
N ASP A 7 -22.18 7.35 -31.74
CA ASP A 7 -21.13 7.53 -30.75
C ASP A 7 -21.47 6.54 -29.65
N GLY A 8 -20.94 5.33 -29.82
CA GLY A 8 -21.04 4.29 -28.81
C GLY A 8 -20.57 4.86 -27.48
N LEU A 9 -21.34 4.60 -26.43
CA LEU A 9 -20.87 4.73 -25.06
C LEU A 9 -19.63 3.83 -24.96
N ASP A 10 -18.45 4.46 -25.01
CA ASP A 10 -17.18 3.81 -24.77
C ASP A 10 -17.14 3.43 -23.29
N MET A 11 -17.60 2.21 -23.01
CA MET A 11 -17.38 1.53 -21.74
C MET A 11 -16.04 0.76 -21.76
N GLY A 12 -15.15 1.10 -22.69
CA GLY A 12 -13.80 0.58 -22.78
C GLY A 12 -12.97 1.04 -21.59
N SER A 13 -13.00 0.23 -20.54
CA SER A 13 -11.95 0.16 -19.53
C SER A 13 -11.66 1.45 -18.77
N THR A 14 -12.52 1.78 -17.80
CA THR A 14 -12.08 2.49 -16.59
C THR A 14 -11.59 1.47 -15.55
N SER A 15 -10.69 0.56 -15.97
CA SER A 15 -9.90 -0.15 -14.98
C SER A 15 -8.96 0.89 -14.38
N PRO A 16 -8.83 0.98 -13.05
CA PRO A 16 -7.87 1.91 -12.46
C PRO A 16 -6.49 1.63 -13.05
N GLU A 17 -5.91 2.61 -13.73
CA GLU A 17 -4.51 2.52 -14.15
C GLU A 17 -3.68 2.86 -12.91
N SER A 18 -2.98 1.86 -12.38
CA SER A 18 -1.97 2.07 -11.35
C SER A 18 -0.65 2.38 -12.03
N ASP A 19 -0.11 3.57 -11.78
CA ASP A 19 1.24 3.89 -12.21
C ASP A 19 2.25 3.27 -11.24
N GLU A 20 2.91 2.20 -11.69
CA GLU A 20 3.99 1.54 -10.96
C GLU A 20 5.30 2.31 -11.13
N LEU A 21 6.04 2.50 -10.04
CA LEU A 21 7.36 3.10 -10.07
C LEU A 21 8.44 2.02 -10.29
N SER A 22 9.27 2.22 -11.32
CA SER A 22 10.50 1.45 -11.51
C SER A 22 11.71 2.19 -10.95
N ALA A 23 12.39 1.60 -9.97
CA ALA A 23 13.67 2.08 -9.42
C ALA A 23 14.52 0.91 -8.94
N ASP A 24 15.84 1.11 -8.83
CA ASP A 24 16.77 0.07 -8.38
C ASP A 24 16.59 -0.28 -6.89
N SER A 25 16.22 0.71 -6.07
CA SER A 25 15.98 0.52 -4.64
C SER A 25 15.19 1.67 -4.01
N ALA A 26 14.64 1.43 -2.82
CA ALA A 26 14.04 2.46 -1.97
C ALA A 26 14.77 2.53 -0.63
N SER A 27 15.21 3.73 -0.25
CA SER A 27 15.75 4.05 1.06
C SER A 27 14.68 4.74 1.91
N VAL A 28 14.32 4.15 3.05
CA VAL A 28 13.27 4.67 3.94
C VAL A 28 13.85 5.10 5.28
N SER A 29 13.29 6.14 5.89
CA SER A 29 13.58 6.56 7.26
C SER A 29 12.54 7.56 7.75
N GLY A 30 11.86 7.26 8.86
CA GLY A 30 10.73 8.05 9.33
C GLY A 30 9.63 8.09 8.25
N SER A 31 9.14 9.28 7.93
CA SER A 31 8.14 9.46 6.87
C SER A 31 8.73 9.56 5.46
N ALA A 32 10.06 9.55 5.31
CA ALA A 32 10.71 9.76 4.02
C ALA A 32 10.99 8.45 3.29
N ILE A 33 10.80 8.46 1.97
CA ILE A 33 11.17 7.40 1.03
C ILE A 33 11.91 8.05 -0.14
N SER A 34 13.16 7.66 -0.33
CA SER A 34 13.98 8.07 -1.48
C SER A 34 14.13 6.90 -2.45
N PHE A 35 13.73 7.11 -3.70
CA PHE A 35 13.85 6.10 -4.75
C PHE A 35 15.15 6.31 -5.53
N ASN A 36 16.00 5.29 -5.54
CA ASN A 36 17.32 5.35 -6.16
C ASN A 36 17.28 4.69 -7.54
N GLY A 37 17.90 5.31 -8.54
CA GLY A 37 17.95 4.74 -9.89
C GLY A 37 16.62 4.85 -10.66
N VAL A 38 15.79 5.85 -10.34
CA VAL A 38 14.55 6.11 -11.09
C VAL A 38 14.91 6.58 -12.50
N VAL A 39 14.69 5.73 -13.51
CA VAL A 39 14.95 6.10 -14.92
C VAL A 39 13.61 6.19 -15.64
N VAL A 40 13.26 7.39 -16.08
CA VAL A 40 12.22 7.58 -17.10
C VAL A 40 12.95 7.82 -18.41
N THR A 41 12.96 6.82 -19.30
CA THR A 41 13.35 7.07 -20.69
C THR A 41 12.20 7.81 -21.34
N ASN A 42 12.33 9.12 -21.54
CA ASN A 42 11.43 9.82 -22.45
C ASN A 42 11.60 9.15 -23.81
N ASN A 43 10.53 8.55 -24.35
CA ASN A 43 10.50 8.01 -25.71
C ASN A 43 10.42 9.14 -26.77
N ASP A 44 10.69 10.38 -26.38
CA ASP A 44 10.65 11.53 -27.27
C ASP A 44 12.03 11.68 -27.90
N ASP A 45 12.09 11.40 -29.20
CA ASP A 45 13.22 11.54 -30.14
C ASP A 45 13.72 13.00 -30.27
N ASP A 46 13.95 13.71 -29.17
CA ASP A 46 14.62 15.01 -29.17
C ASP A 46 15.95 14.91 -28.41
N ASP A 47 17.03 15.32 -29.08
CA ASP A 47 18.45 15.28 -28.70
C ASP A 47 18.80 16.08 -27.42
N ASP A 48 18.10 15.88 -26.31
CA ASP A 48 18.53 16.30 -24.97
C ASP A 48 18.79 15.05 -24.12
N ASP A 49 20.08 14.77 -23.93
CA ASP A 49 20.69 13.78 -23.01
C ASP A 49 20.34 14.06 -21.52
N ASP A 50 19.18 14.66 -21.22
CA ASP A 50 18.71 14.93 -19.87
C ASP A 50 17.97 13.70 -19.34
N THR A 51 18.75 12.73 -18.87
CA THR A 51 18.21 11.65 -18.02
C THR A 51 17.54 12.29 -16.80
N THR A 52 16.24 12.55 -16.92
CA THR A 52 15.48 13.17 -15.85
C THR A 52 15.08 12.08 -14.86
N TYR A 53 15.68 12.09 -13.67
CA TYR A 53 15.25 11.26 -12.54
C TYR A 53 13.93 11.81 -12.00
N LYS A 54 12.79 11.33 -12.52
CA LYS A 54 11.45 11.84 -12.19
C LYS A 54 10.55 10.71 -11.69
N LEU A 55 9.77 10.98 -10.64
CA LEU A 55 8.67 10.13 -10.22
C LEU A 55 7.54 10.13 -11.28
N PRO A 56 6.63 9.13 -11.29
CA PRO A 56 5.46 9.15 -12.15
C PRO A 56 4.67 10.45 -12.04
N ASP A 57 4.14 10.95 -13.15
CA ASP A 57 3.46 12.25 -13.22
C ASP A 57 2.17 12.29 -12.38
N SER A 58 1.55 11.13 -12.14
CA SER A 58 0.37 10.98 -11.27
C SER A 58 0.70 11.04 -9.77
N TRP A 59 1.97 10.92 -9.39
CA TRP A 59 2.40 11.01 -8.00
C TRP A 59 2.55 12.48 -7.62
N VAL A 60 1.44 13.08 -7.20
CA VAL A 60 1.37 14.45 -6.70
C VAL A 60 1.11 14.47 -5.20
N VAL A 61 1.33 15.61 -4.56
CA VAL A 61 0.96 15.78 -3.14
C VAL A 61 -0.54 15.50 -2.98
N GLY A 62 -0.88 14.61 -2.05
CA GLY A 62 -2.23 14.11 -1.82
C GLY A 62 -2.54 12.76 -2.45
N SER A 63 -1.74 12.28 -3.42
CA SER A 63 -1.92 10.95 -4.01
C SER A 63 -1.75 9.85 -2.97
N SER A 64 -2.56 8.81 -3.09
CA SER A 64 -2.47 7.58 -2.30
C SER A 64 -1.58 6.57 -3.03
N LEU A 65 -0.74 5.87 -2.29
CA LEU A 65 0.21 4.88 -2.77
C LEU A 65 0.03 3.58 -2.00
N GLU A 66 0.18 2.44 -2.67
CA GLU A 66 0.45 1.17 -2.01
C GLU A 66 1.98 0.96 -2.00
N ILE A 67 2.57 0.80 -0.82
CA ILE A 67 4.04 0.69 -0.67
C ILE A 67 4.41 -0.51 0.18
N THR A 68 5.15 -1.45 -0.41
CA THR A 68 5.72 -2.59 0.30
C THR A 68 7.24 -2.44 0.40
N ILE A 69 7.78 -2.40 1.62
CA ILE A 69 9.23 -2.32 1.89
C ILE A 69 9.67 -3.55 2.70
N PRO A 70 10.15 -4.63 2.06
CA PRO A 70 10.51 -5.85 2.78
C PRO A 70 11.71 -5.67 3.73
N ASP A 71 11.73 -6.49 4.78
CA ASP A 71 12.89 -6.71 5.65
C ASP A 71 13.15 -8.22 5.86
N THR A 72 14.30 -8.57 6.44
CA THR A 72 14.65 -9.94 6.81
C THR A 72 14.27 -10.19 8.27
N PHE A 73 13.31 -11.08 8.50
CA PHE A 73 12.82 -11.45 9.83
C PHE A 73 13.33 -12.83 10.24
N THR A 74 13.48 -13.04 11.54
CA THR A 74 13.65 -14.39 12.09
C THR A 74 12.28 -14.98 12.40
N VAL A 75 12.02 -16.21 11.98
CA VAL A 75 10.74 -16.89 12.21
C VAL A 75 10.94 -18.17 13.01
N THR A 76 10.07 -18.37 14.01
CA THR A 76 10.02 -19.57 14.85
C THR A 76 8.59 -20.11 14.93
N VAL A 77 8.44 -21.31 15.52
CA VAL A 77 7.13 -21.89 15.83
C VAL A 77 6.77 -21.57 17.28
N ASP A 78 5.58 -21.01 17.49
CA ASP A 78 4.99 -20.75 18.80
C ASP A 78 3.61 -21.40 18.88
N GLY A 79 3.55 -22.64 19.36
CA GLY A 79 2.35 -23.46 19.30
C GLY A 79 1.86 -23.65 17.87
N ASN A 80 0.68 -23.10 17.56
CA ASN A 80 0.06 -23.14 16.23
C ASN A 80 0.34 -21.87 15.40
N TYR A 81 1.19 -20.97 15.88
CA TYR A 81 1.54 -19.72 15.19
C TYR A 81 2.94 -19.79 14.59
N SER A 82 3.13 -19.07 13.48
CA SER A 82 4.45 -18.55 13.12
C SER A 82 4.72 -17.27 13.93
N ARG A 83 5.76 -17.27 14.76
CA ARG A 83 6.21 -16.06 15.47
C ARG A 83 7.37 -15.41 14.73
N VAL A 84 7.21 -14.13 14.41
CA VAL A 84 8.09 -13.35 13.54
C VAL A 84 8.80 -12.30 14.39
N TYR A 85 10.13 -12.19 14.27
CA TYR A 85 10.99 -11.30 15.06
C TYR A 85 11.77 -10.35 14.16
N ASN A 86 11.67 -9.06 14.45
CA ASN A 86 12.54 -7.97 13.95
C ASN A 86 12.12 -6.66 14.63
N ASP A 87 13.07 -5.77 14.95
CA ASP A 87 12.78 -4.47 15.54
C ASP A 87 12.11 -3.49 14.56
N THR A 88 12.16 -3.75 13.24
CA THR A 88 11.36 -3.02 12.24
C THR A 88 9.86 -3.16 12.46
N LEU A 89 9.39 -4.17 13.20
CA LEU A 89 7.98 -4.27 13.62
C LEU A 89 7.48 -3.03 14.37
N SER A 90 8.38 -2.26 15.00
CA SER A 90 8.04 -1.00 15.67
C SER A 90 7.48 0.06 14.71
N GLU A 91 7.81 0.02 13.42
CA GLU A 91 7.31 0.99 12.42
C GLU A 91 5.80 0.89 12.19
N ILE A 92 5.21 -0.25 12.55
CA ILE A 92 3.78 -0.50 12.44
C ILE A 92 3.04 0.10 13.65
N ALA A 93 3.73 0.37 14.77
CA ALA A 93 3.13 0.62 16.08
C ALA A 93 2.06 -0.43 16.48
N PRO A 94 2.41 -1.73 16.55
CA PRO A 94 1.43 -2.80 16.67
C PRO A 94 0.61 -2.76 17.96
N TYR A 95 -0.66 -3.16 17.86
CA TYR A 95 -1.51 -3.50 19.00
C TYR A 95 -2.31 -4.77 18.70
N ILE A 96 -2.70 -5.52 19.73
CA ILE A 96 -3.50 -6.74 19.59
C ILE A 96 -4.83 -6.40 18.90
N GLY A 97 -5.13 -7.06 17.79
CA GLY A 97 -6.32 -6.80 16.96
C GLY A 97 -6.11 -5.80 15.84
N MET A 98 -4.90 -5.24 15.67
CA MET A 98 -4.59 -4.38 14.53
C MET A 98 -4.73 -5.18 13.21
N PRO A 99 -5.47 -4.66 12.22
CA PRO A 99 -5.49 -5.23 10.87
C PRO A 99 -4.17 -4.93 10.16
N VAL A 100 -3.55 -5.97 9.60
CA VAL A 100 -2.24 -5.87 8.93
C VAL A 100 -2.26 -6.66 7.62
N THR A 101 -1.40 -6.26 6.70
CA THR A 101 -1.08 -7.05 5.50
C THR A 101 0.34 -7.58 5.65
N LEU A 102 0.46 -8.91 5.67
CA LEU A 102 1.74 -9.62 5.62
C LEU A 102 2.00 -10.06 4.18
N THR A 103 3.14 -9.65 3.62
CA THR A 103 3.59 -10.11 2.30
C THR A 103 4.75 -11.10 2.46
N PHE A 104 4.57 -12.30 1.90
CA PHE A 104 5.56 -13.38 1.92
C PHE A 104 5.46 -14.21 0.64
N ASN A 105 6.61 -14.52 0.01
CA ASN A 105 6.68 -15.28 -1.25
C ASN A 105 5.76 -14.72 -2.36
N GLY A 106 5.65 -13.39 -2.44
CA GLY A 106 4.79 -12.70 -3.43
C GLY A 106 3.28 -12.81 -3.15
N SER A 107 2.86 -13.43 -2.04
CA SER A 107 1.47 -13.47 -1.60
C SER A 107 1.24 -12.47 -0.48
N ALA A 108 0.16 -11.71 -0.56
CA ALA A 108 -0.33 -10.84 0.49
C ALA A 108 -1.42 -11.55 1.32
N TYR A 109 -1.32 -11.44 2.64
CA TYR A 109 -2.27 -12.02 3.58
C TYR A 109 -2.81 -10.92 4.50
N ASP A 110 -4.11 -10.70 4.44
CA ASP A 110 -4.80 -9.83 5.40
C ASP A 110 -5.08 -10.60 6.68
N LEU A 111 -4.44 -10.13 7.74
CA LEU A 111 -4.39 -10.78 9.04
C LEU A 111 -4.70 -9.78 10.14
N TRP A 112 -4.77 -10.29 11.36
CA TRP A 112 -4.85 -9.51 12.59
C TRP A 112 -3.66 -9.85 13.47
N VAL A 113 -3.11 -8.84 14.14
CA VAL A 113 -2.09 -9.04 15.17
C VAL A 113 -2.72 -9.81 16.35
N ALA A 114 -2.23 -11.02 16.60
CA ALA A 114 -2.75 -11.89 17.66
C ALA A 114 -2.01 -11.67 18.97
N ASP A 115 -0.68 -11.54 18.91
CA ASP A 115 0.18 -11.17 20.03
C ASP A 115 1.31 -10.26 19.51
N TYR A 116 1.77 -9.34 20.37
CA TYR A 116 2.90 -8.48 20.10
C TYR A 116 3.75 -8.31 21.36
N GLN A 117 5.05 -8.55 21.22
CA GLN A 117 6.05 -8.29 22.24
C GLN A 117 6.96 -7.17 21.72
N PRO A 118 6.97 -5.99 22.36
CA PRO A 118 7.87 -4.92 21.94
C PRO A 118 9.33 -5.27 22.23
N HIS A 119 10.24 -4.57 21.57
CA HIS A 119 11.65 -4.64 21.91
C HIS A 119 11.86 -4.20 23.36
N THR A 120 12.72 -4.90 24.10
CA THR A 120 13.11 -4.49 25.46
C THR A 120 14.62 -4.56 25.61
N ASP A 121 15.21 -3.56 26.29
CA ASP A 121 16.65 -3.45 26.48
C ASP A 121 17.14 -3.97 27.85
N THR A 122 16.24 -4.40 28.75
CA THR A 122 16.60 -4.75 30.14
C THR A 122 15.65 -5.73 30.82
N PRO A 123 16.14 -6.70 31.62
CA PRO A 123 17.54 -7.11 31.82
C PRO A 123 18.07 -8.04 30.73
N ASP A 124 17.18 -8.61 29.91
CA ASP A 124 17.50 -9.46 28.77
C ASP A 124 17.01 -8.73 27.51
N ILE A 125 17.89 -8.54 26.52
CA ILE A 125 17.51 -7.90 25.26
C ILE A 125 16.57 -8.84 24.52
N THR A 126 15.34 -8.39 24.26
CA THR A 126 14.37 -9.12 23.45
C THR A 126 14.06 -8.33 22.20
N THR A 127 14.38 -8.88 21.04
CA THR A 127 13.92 -8.35 19.75
C THR A 127 12.39 -8.35 19.70
N ALA A 128 11.80 -7.31 19.11
CA ALA A 128 10.35 -7.24 18.95
C ALA A 128 9.83 -8.47 18.19
N SER A 129 8.65 -8.98 18.58
CA SER A 129 8.03 -10.13 17.94
C SER A 129 6.52 -10.03 17.82
N ILE A 130 5.95 -10.70 16.82
CA ILE A 130 4.53 -10.70 16.52
C ILE A 130 4.04 -12.08 16.09
N THR A 131 2.78 -12.39 16.40
CA THR A 131 2.04 -13.50 15.79
C THR A 131 0.76 -12.97 15.13
N PHE A 132 0.27 -13.72 14.15
CA PHE A 132 -0.90 -13.31 13.36
C PHE A 132 -2.03 -14.33 13.44
N ALA A 133 -3.26 -13.88 13.22
CA ALA A 133 -4.43 -14.73 13.12
C ALA A 133 -5.38 -14.26 12.00
N TYR A 134 -6.21 -15.17 11.50
CA TYR A 134 -7.29 -14.87 10.57
C TYR A 134 -8.53 -14.37 11.29
N SER A 135 -9.33 -13.53 10.62
CA SER A 135 -10.62 -12.96 11.06
C SER A 135 -10.61 -12.04 12.30
N SER A 136 -9.72 -12.25 13.28
CA SER A 136 -9.55 -11.40 14.48
C SER A 136 -8.28 -11.79 15.25
N ALA A 137 -7.90 -11.03 16.27
CA ALA A 137 -6.76 -11.34 17.15
C ALA A 137 -6.82 -12.75 17.78
N THR A 138 -8.02 -13.25 18.08
CA THR A 138 -8.24 -14.57 18.71
C THR A 138 -8.80 -15.60 17.73
N GLY A 139 -8.72 -15.32 16.43
CA GLY A 139 -9.22 -16.23 15.39
C GLY A 139 -8.25 -17.39 15.12
N THR A 140 -8.40 -18.00 13.94
CA THR A 140 -7.53 -19.12 13.56
C THR A 140 -6.08 -18.65 13.46
N PRO A 141 -5.12 -19.30 14.16
CA PRO A 141 -3.71 -18.97 14.08
C PRO A 141 -3.19 -18.98 12.64
N PHE A 142 -2.41 -17.97 12.28
CA PHE A 142 -1.64 -17.96 11.04
C PHE A 142 -0.31 -18.68 11.24
N ALA A 143 -0.02 -19.62 10.35
CA ALA A 143 1.19 -20.43 10.35
C ALA A 143 1.64 -20.72 8.92
N GLY A 144 2.74 -21.46 8.78
CA GLY A 144 3.23 -21.92 7.49
C GLY A 144 4.35 -21.07 6.90
N ILE A 145 4.78 -20.00 7.60
CA ILE A 145 6.05 -19.36 7.29
C ILE A 145 7.18 -20.31 7.74
N PRO A 146 8.14 -20.68 6.87
CA PRO A 146 9.27 -21.52 7.24
C PRO A 146 10.11 -20.89 8.35
N THR A 147 10.67 -21.71 9.24
CA THR A 147 11.52 -21.22 10.32
C THR A 147 12.88 -20.74 9.81
N GLY A 148 13.54 -19.87 10.58
CA GLY A 148 14.82 -19.25 10.20
C GLY A 148 14.61 -17.87 9.59
N GLN A 149 15.59 -17.42 8.80
CA GLN A 149 15.53 -16.10 8.16
C GLN A 149 14.57 -16.12 6.97
N GLN A 150 13.61 -15.20 6.98
CA GLN A 150 12.61 -15.04 5.92
C GLN A 150 12.55 -13.59 5.47
N ARG A 151 12.42 -13.37 4.16
CA ARG A 151 12.18 -12.03 3.59
C ARG A 151 10.68 -11.77 3.62
N LEU A 152 10.23 -10.80 4.40
CA LEU A 152 8.82 -10.47 4.63
C LEU A 152 8.59 -8.97 4.54
N SER A 153 7.36 -8.54 4.30
CA SER A 153 6.91 -7.18 4.60
C SER A 153 5.68 -7.25 5.49
N VAL A 154 5.57 -6.35 6.46
CA VAL A 154 4.39 -6.24 7.32
C VAL A 154 4.07 -4.76 7.45
N GLY A 155 2.85 -4.38 7.09
CA GLY A 155 2.34 -3.02 7.30
C GLY A 155 0.89 -3.04 7.80
N HIS A 156 0.34 -1.85 8.05
CA HIS A 156 -1.10 -1.73 8.25
C HIS A 156 -1.83 -2.28 7.03
N ARG A 157 -3.04 -2.82 7.21
CA ARG A 157 -3.78 -3.41 6.10
C ARG A 157 -3.85 -2.48 4.89
N GLY A 158 -3.56 -3.04 3.71
CA GLY A 158 -3.49 -2.34 2.43
C GLY A 158 -2.14 -1.72 2.12
N ASN A 159 -1.23 -1.57 3.10
CA ASN A 159 0.05 -0.87 2.90
C ASN A 159 -0.11 0.53 2.26
N GLU A 160 -1.16 1.24 2.64
CA GLU A 160 -1.56 2.50 2.01
C GLU A 160 -0.89 3.72 2.67
N TYR A 161 -0.43 4.65 1.85
CA TYR A 161 0.26 5.86 2.26
C TYR A 161 -0.18 7.05 1.41
N LYS A 162 -0.30 8.23 2.00
CA LYS A 162 -0.57 9.49 1.29
C LYS A 162 0.71 10.30 1.12
N ILE A 163 0.98 10.80 -0.08
CA ILE A 163 2.10 11.72 -0.33
C ILE A 163 1.79 13.08 0.33
N LEU A 164 2.67 13.51 1.22
CA LEU A 164 2.60 14.80 1.92
C LEU A 164 3.47 15.87 1.25
N THR A 165 4.67 15.50 0.81
CA THR A 165 5.58 16.39 0.08
C THR A 165 6.41 15.59 -0.92
N ILE A 166 6.90 16.27 -1.95
CA ILE A 166 7.80 15.71 -2.96
C ILE A 166 9.01 16.63 -3.08
N ASP A 167 10.21 16.05 -3.07
CA ASP A 167 11.48 16.71 -3.33
C ASP A 167 12.33 15.82 -4.24
N GLY A 168 12.31 16.11 -5.55
CA GLY A 168 12.91 15.26 -6.58
C GLY A 168 12.32 13.85 -6.56
N VAL A 169 13.18 12.85 -6.34
CA VAL A 169 12.81 11.41 -6.21
C VAL A 169 12.58 10.98 -4.76
N THR A 170 12.46 11.94 -3.83
CA THR A 170 12.13 11.67 -2.43
C THR A 170 10.71 12.14 -2.14
N ILE A 171 9.90 11.24 -1.56
CA ILE A 171 8.57 11.57 -1.05
C ILE A 171 8.58 11.54 0.48
N THR A 172 7.80 12.43 1.08
CA THR A 172 7.38 12.28 2.48
C THR A 172 5.94 11.77 2.47
N VAL A 173 5.66 10.73 3.25
CA VAL A 173 4.34 10.10 3.30
C VAL A 173 3.73 10.11 4.70
N GLY A 174 2.42 9.95 4.77
CA GLY A 174 1.70 9.57 5.98
C GLY A 174 0.93 8.27 5.75
N ARG A 175 1.00 7.32 6.69
CA ARG A 175 0.21 6.08 6.63
C ARG A 175 -1.28 6.38 6.59
N LEU A 176 -2.04 5.66 5.77
CA LEU A 176 -3.49 5.64 5.78
C LEU A 176 -3.99 4.42 6.57
N LEU A 177 -5.11 4.58 7.29
CA LEU A 177 -5.82 3.46 7.90
C LEU A 177 -6.87 2.95 6.90
N GLU A 178 -7.23 1.67 7.03
CA GLU A 178 -8.22 1.01 6.18
C GLU A 178 -9.53 1.81 6.13
N GLY A 179 -9.89 2.32 4.94
CA GLY A 179 -11.09 3.13 4.72
C GLY A 179 -11.03 4.57 5.24
N SER A 180 -9.86 5.06 5.67
CA SER A 180 -9.64 6.44 6.11
C SER A 180 -9.01 7.29 5.01
N ALA A 181 -9.60 8.46 4.75
CA ALA A 181 -8.98 9.48 3.90
C ALA A 181 -7.90 10.29 4.64
N ASP A 182 -7.90 10.29 5.98
CA ASP A 182 -6.93 11.01 6.80
C ASP A 182 -5.74 10.13 7.17
N THR A 183 -4.56 10.75 7.28
CA THR A 183 -3.33 10.08 7.70
C THR A 183 -3.35 9.76 9.18
N ASP A 184 -2.80 8.60 9.53
CA ASP A 184 -2.66 8.11 10.89
C ASP A 184 -1.59 8.90 11.68
N PRO A 185 -1.97 9.71 12.68
CA PRO A 185 -1.01 10.46 13.49
C PRO A 185 -0.22 9.58 14.48
N SER A 186 -0.65 8.33 14.68
CA SER A 186 0.04 7.38 15.57
C SER A 186 1.17 6.62 14.89
N TRP A 187 1.30 6.74 13.56
CA TRP A 187 2.35 6.08 12.80
C TRP A 187 3.71 6.72 13.07
N PRO A 188 4.70 5.97 13.59
CA PRO A 188 6.02 6.52 13.94
C PRO A 188 6.93 6.75 12.72
N GLY A 189 6.55 6.25 11.54
CA GLY A 189 7.40 6.22 10.35
C GLY A 189 8.22 4.94 10.23
N PHE A 190 8.83 4.73 9.07
CA PHE A 190 9.70 3.61 8.76
C PHE A 190 10.96 3.57 9.62
N VAL A 191 11.37 2.37 10.00
CA VAL A 191 12.73 2.15 10.50
C VAL A 191 13.72 2.20 9.33
N GLY A 192 14.81 2.94 9.54
CA GLY A 192 15.82 3.24 8.52
C GLY A 192 16.38 2.02 7.80
N ARG A 193 16.13 1.85 6.50
CA ARG A 193 16.71 0.76 5.68
C ARG A 193 16.67 1.05 4.18
N THR A 194 17.40 0.26 3.41
CA THR A 194 17.31 0.23 1.93
C THR A 194 16.82 -1.13 1.48
N ALA A 195 15.76 -1.17 0.65
CA ALA A 195 15.22 -2.38 0.04
C ALA A 195 15.41 -2.35 -1.48
N LEU A 196 15.92 -3.45 -2.04
CA LEU A 196 16.09 -3.63 -3.49
C LEU A 196 14.86 -4.27 -4.16
N ASP A 197 14.00 -4.88 -3.34
CA ASP A 197 12.83 -5.67 -3.71
C ASP A 197 11.55 -5.00 -3.19
N PHE A 198 11.54 -3.67 -3.18
CA PHE A 198 10.36 -2.89 -2.81
C PHE A 198 9.32 -2.89 -3.94
N SER A 199 8.07 -2.60 -3.61
CA SER A 199 7.07 -2.18 -4.59
C SER A 199 6.45 -0.87 -4.15
N ALA A 200 6.17 0.00 -5.12
CA ALA A 200 5.44 1.23 -4.88
C ALA A 200 4.60 1.54 -6.12
N SER A 201 3.29 1.61 -5.93
CA SER A 201 2.33 1.89 -7.00
C SER A 201 1.40 3.01 -6.58
N GLY A 202 1.08 3.87 -7.55
CA GLY A 202 0.01 4.85 -7.38
C GLY A 202 -1.33 4.15 -7.30
N ILE A 203 -2.07 4.39 -6.22
CA ILE A 203 -3.50 4.16 -6.21
C ILE A 203 -4.08 5.40 -6.88
N ASN A 204 -4.45 5.27 -8.15
CA ASN A 204 -5.11 6.34 -8.85
C ASN A 204 -6.54 6.51 -8.30
N ASP A 205 -6.66 7.22 -7.18
CA ASP A 205 -7.92 7.69 -6.60
C ASP A 205 -8.37 9.00 -7.28
N SER A 206 -7.93 9.27 -8.52
CA SER A 206 -8.59 10.29 -9.35
C SER A 206 -10.02 9.85 -9.75
N ASP A 207 -10.40 8.60 -9.46
CA ASP A 207 -11.78 8.25 -9.18
C ASP A 207 -12.17 8.73 -7.76
N LEU A 208 -12.28 10.06 -7.61
CA LEU A 208 -13.46 10.65 -6.97
C LEU A 208 -14.66 9.91 -7.56
N TRP A 209 -15.04 8.81 -6.91
CA TRP A 209 -16.07 7.89 -7.32
C TRP A 209 -17.13 8.58 -8.19
N LEU A 210 -17.00 8.45 -9.52
CA LEU A 210 -18.04 8.83 -10.47
C LEU A 210 -19.05 7.69 -10.54
N GLY A 211 -19.60 7.33 -9.38
CA GLY A 211 -20.93 6.76 -9.34
C GLY A 211 -21.86 7.77 -10.00
N PRO A 212 -23.00 7.34 -10.55
CA PRO A 212 -23.91 8.26 -11.21
C PRO A 212 -24.13 9.47 -10.30
N PHE A 213 -23.79 10.67 -10.77
CA PHE A 213 -24.10 11.91 -10.08
C PHE A 213 -25.59 11.89 -9.75
N LEU A 214 -25.94 11.61 -8.49
CA LEU A 214 -27.27 11.89 -7.99
C LEU A 214 -27.36 13.40 -7.80
N ALA A 215 -27.48 14.12 -8.91
CA ALA A 215 -27.97 15.49 -8.89
C ALA A 215 -29.47 15.41 -8.60
N THR A 216 -29.83 15.06 -7.36
CA THR A 216 -31.19 15.25 -6.87
C THR A 216 -31.28 16.72 -6.44
N PRO A 217 -32.12 17.56 -7.08
CA PRO A 217 -32.32 18.93 -6.64
C PRO A 217 -32.73 18.99 -5.16
N SER A 218 -32.51 20.13 -4.49
CA SER A 218 -32.90 20.25 -3.08
C SER A 218 -34.38 19.91 -2.90
N ASN A 219 -34.68 18.97 -2.00
CA ASN A 219 -36.03 18.52 -1.62
C ASN A 219 -36.72 17.52 -2.57
N GLU A 220 -35.97 16.71 -3.30
CA GLU A 220 -36.49 15.56 -4.07
C GLU A 220 -35.83 14.24 -3.60
N THR A 221 -36.50 13.09 -3.78
CA THR A 221 -35.95 11.76 -3.47
C THR A 221 -35.81 10.95 -4.76
N THR A 222 -34.70 10.22 -4.91
CA THR A 222 -34.52 9.28 -6.02
C THR A 222 -34.99 7.90 -5.59
N ASP A 223 -36.02 7.37 -6.25
CA ASP A 223 -36.68 6.12 -5.83
C ASP A 223 -36.23 4.88 -6.63
N TYR A 224 -35.55 5.06 -7.77
CA TYR A 224 -35.06 3.96 -8.60
C TYR A 224 -33.84 4.36 -9.43
N PHE A 225 -32.92 3.43 -9.63
CA PHE A 225 -31.91 3.51 -10.69
C PHE A 225 -31.87 2.16 -11.42
N GLU A 226 -31.64 2.21 -12.73
CA GLU A 226 -31.58 1.02 -13.59
C GLU A 226 -30.15 0.82 -14.06
N ILE A 227 -29.63 -0.40 -13.94
CA ILE A 227 -28.34 -0.81 -14.52
C ILE A 227 -28.62 -1.93 -15.52
N ASN A 228 -28.26 -1.69 -16.78
CA ASN A 228 -28.39 -2.69 -17.84
C ASN A 228 -27.03 -3.32 -18.14
N PHE A 229 -26.92 -4.63 -17.91
CA PHE A 229 -25.76 -5.42 -18.31
C PHE A 229 -26.02 -6.07 -19.66
N SER A 230 -25.12 -5.84 -20.61
CA SER A 230 -25.20 -6.46 -21.94
C SER A 230 -23.96 -7.31 -22.16
N PHE A 231 -24.15 -8.62 -22.34
CA PHE A 231 -23.08 -9.54 -22.69
C PHE A 231 -23.11 -9.81 -24.19
N PRO A 232 -22.04 -9.51 -24.95
CA PRO A 232 -21.95 -9.96 -26.33
C PRO A 232 -21.76 -11.48 -26.39
N SER A 233 -22.41 -12.13 -27.37
CA SER A 233 -22.26 -13.56 -27.68
C SER A 233 -20.96 -13.89 -28.39
#